data_AF-A0A9D8JI36-F1
#
_entry.id   AF-A0A9D8JI36-F1
#
_cell.length_a   1.000
_cell.length_b   1.000
_cell.length_c   1.000
_cell.angle_alpha   90.00
_cell.angle_beta   90.00
_cell.angle_gamma   90.00
#
_symmetry.space_group_name_H-M   'P 1'
#
loop_
_entity.id
_entity.type
_entity.pdbx_description
1 polymer ?
#
loop_
_entity_poly.entity_id
_entity_poly.type
_entity_poly.pdbx_seq_one_letter_code
_entity_poly.pdbx_strand_id
1 'polypeptide(L)'
;MAKSASICLPVVLALTCGASACVLRNSRHLSPTPATPSQAPTTTPNATPSPPAAPSTVTTTPGKLTPDNDVIEYAKLCKRELGIEHLPTLPHWNCLDGKEVPTTIQGLPLDADNYRLLTQHKIACDTPSWLGAEPCSNYGFVTHRTLAPNVEAYLICRDQKFTNHRDKAARLAEFKASPGADSFNSLYAFDSLGMIWTNSKTGKTCFFDFVGTVYGGYIPSPDDDHIPDFHELPDPKPPTELSTGTIVSQVWKRNARGTWRSPEHLADNDACILCHDTGALKGTPWVETVMTIPANPVKVPMILVGKSIAKWKDKYPVKAISTTPVTVNGKTEPQICTTCHRIGNLATCNADLGYSIGAAIPPNVPSTTSKDFFHRVWMPPAPESWKGKSDSELGKLWNDAYGPHVKRLMCCCKNPNAINCTSQDILAFPLPDPVPGKGPEVCS
;
A
#
# COMPACT_ATOMS: atom_id res chain seq x y z
N MET A 1 -24.22 23.13 27.83
CA MET A 1 -24.08 21.93 26.98
C MET A 1 -23.65 22.38 25.60
N ALA A 2 -22.34 22.37 25.31
CA ALA A 2 -21.80 22.78 24.02
C ALA A 2 -21.21 21.55 23.32
N LYS A 3 -21.73 21.22 22.12
CA LYS A 3 -21.21 20.15 21.26
C LYS A 3 -20.02 20.71 20.47
N SER A 4 -18.85 20.14 20.67
CA SER A 4 -17.68 20.40 19.83
C SER A 4 -17.75 19.50 18.59
N ALA A 5 -17.69 20.08 17.40
CA ALA A 5 -17.64 19.37 16.14
C ALA A 5 -16.19 19.33 15.64
N SER A 6 -15.63 18.13 15.46
CA SER A 6 -14.34 17.94 14.78
C SER A 6 -14.52 18.07 13.28
N ILE A 7 -13.74 18.96 12.67
CA ILE A 7 -13.74 19.26 11.24
C ILE A 7 -12.46 18.68 10.64
N CYS A 8 -12.58 17.80 9.64
CA CYS A 8 -11.48 17.39 8.76
C CYS A 8 -11.66 18.14 7.43
N LEU A 9 -10.66 18.92 6.99
CA LEU A 9 -10.71 19.71 5.74
C LEU A 9 -9.33 19.72 5.06
N PRO A 10 -9.23 19.60 3.71
CA PRO A 10 -7.94 19.58 3.01
C PRO A 10 -7.73 20.84 2.15
N VAL A 11 -6.57 21.52 2.24
CA VAL A 11 -6.12 22.47 1.19
C VAL A 11 -4.58 22.53 1.07
N VAL A 12 -4.14 22.57 -0.19
CA VAL A 12 -2.80 22.62 -0.78
C VAL A 12 -2.22 24.05 -0.81
N LEU A 13 -0.90 24.26 -0.59
CA LEU A 13 -0.13 25.29 -1.31
C LEU A 13 1.41 25.17 -1.21
N ALA A 14 2.06 25.72 -2.24
CA ALA A 14 3.46 25.61 -2.67
C ALA A 14 4.49 26.48 -1.92
N LEU A 15 5.76 26.06 -2.01
CA LEU A 15 6.98 26.65 -1.43
C LEU A 15 7.77 27.51 -2.42
N THR A 16 8.58 28.44 -1.87
CA THR A 16 9.79 28.99 -2.52
C THR A 16 10.97 29.02 -1.53
N CYS A 17 12.16 28.74 -2.07
CA CYS A 17 13.45 28.42 -1.42
C CYS A 17 14.22 29.57 -0.76
N GLY A 18 15.19 29.19 0.08
CA GLY A 18 16.37 29.99 0.45
C GLY A 18 17.44 29.14 1.14
N ALA A 19 18.68 29.21 0.66
CA ALA A 19 19.77 28.24 0.84
C ALA A 19 20.74 28.53 2.01
N SER A 20 21.47 27.49 2.48
CA SER A 20 22.96 27.42 2.56
C SER A 20 23.56 26.78 3.84
N ALA A 21 24.30 25.68 3.60
CA ALA A 21 25.70 25.41 3.97
C ALA A 21 26.15 24.99 5.39
N CYS A 22 27.05 23.98 5.37
CA CYS A 22 28.20 23.66 6.24
C CYS A 22 27.98 22.97 7.60
N VAL A 23 28.86 22.10 8.14
CA VAL A 23 29.98 21.24 7.69
C VAL A 23 30.53 20.49 8.95
N LEU A 24 30.87 19.20 8.80
CA LEU A 24 31.88 18.36 9.52
C LEU A 24 31.80 17.94 11.03
N ARG A 25 32.08 16.63 11.20
CA ARG A 25 32.85 15.91 12.26
C ARG A 25 32.16 15.69 13.63
N ASN A 26 32.36 14.60 14.39
CA ASN A 26 33.38 13.53 14.37
C ASN A 26 32.88 12.28 15.14
N SER A 27 33.46 11.14 14.79
CA SER A 27 33.25 9.78 15.29
C SER A 27 33.64 9.52 16.76
N ARG A 28 33.08 8.45 17.36
CA ARG A 28 33.71 7.49 18.32
C ARG A 28 32.79 6.26 18.46
N HIS A 29 33.20 5.10 17.95
CA HIS A 29 33.96 4.01 18.61
C HIS A 29 33.12 3.10 19.53
N LEU A 30 32.83 1.89 19.04
CA LEU A 30 32.90 0.65 19.82
C LEU A 30 33.49 -0.45 18.91
N SER A 31 34.55 -1.10 19.40
CA SER A 31 35.30 -2.17 18.72
C SER A 31 34.57 -3.53 18.81
N PRO A 32 34.77 -4.44 17.84
CA PRO A 32 34.17 -5.77 17.84
C PRO A 32 35.09 -6.85 18.45
N THR A 33 34.47 -7.90 18.98
CA THR A 33 35.08 -9.15 19.46
C THR A 33 35.44 -10.05 18.26
N PRO A 34 36.53 -10.86 18.30
CA PRO A 34 37.10 -11.50 17.11
C PRO A 34 36.34 -12.76 16.67
N ALA A 35 36.19 -12.90 15.35
CA ALA A 35 35.65 -14.09 14.70
C ALA A 35 36.76 -15.13 14.40
N THR A 36 36.43 -16.40 14.63
CA THR A 36 37.21 -17.60 14.30
C THR A 36 37.42 -17.72 12.78
N PRO A 37 38.59 -18.18 12.29
CA PRO A 37 38.85 -18.25 10.86
C PRO A 37 38.12 -19.44 10.22
N SER A 38 37.19 -19.15 9.31
CA SER A 38 36.55 -20.13 8.44
C SER A 38 37.40 -20.33 7.18
N GLN A 39 37.63 -21.59 6.83
CA GLN A 39 38.42 -22.02 5.68
C GLN A 39 37.76 -21.59 4.37
N ALA A 40 38.57 -21.08 3.43
CA ALA A 40 38.13 -20.70 2.10
C ALA A 40 37.65 -21.93 1.29
N PRO A 41 36.45 -21.87 0.66
CA PRO A 41 36.04 -22.91 -0.27
C PRO A 41 36.70 -22.71 -1.63
N THR A 42 37.25 -23.80 -2.14
CA THR A 42 37.88 -23.96 -3.45
C THR A 42 36.87 -23.67 -4.57
N THR A 43 37.18 -22.71 -5.44
CA THR A 43 36.38 -22.37 -6.62
C THR A 43 36.48 -23.45 -7.69
N THR A 44 35.36 -24.12 -7.98
CA THR A 44 35.17 -24.91 -9.20
C THR A 44 34.49 -24.04 -10.27
N PRO A 45 34.81 -24.21 -11.57
CA PRO A 45 34.29 -23.34 -12.62
C PRO A 45 32.79 -23.58 -12.89
N ASN A 46 32.06 -22.48 -13.05
CA ASN A 46 30.62 -22.43 -13.29
C ASN A 46 30.21 -23.24 -14.53
N ALA A 47 29.38 -24.26 -14.32
CA ALA A 47 28.57 -24.85 -15.38
C ALA A 47 27.36 -23.93 -15.65
N THR A 48 27.14 -23.59 -16.92
CA THR A 48 25.95 -22.88 -17.39
C THR A 48 24.69 -23.67 -16.98
N PRO A 49 23.73 -23.06 -16.26
CA PRO A 49 22.50 -23.77 -15.90
C PRO A 49 21.71 -24.10 -17.17
N SER A 50 21.39 -25.38 -17.32
CA SER A 50 20.49 -25.83 -18.38
C SER A 50 19.09 -25.24 -18.15
N PRO A 51 18.35 -24.88 -19.22
CA PRO A 51 16.98 -24.42 -19.09
C PRO A 51 16.15 -25.52 -18.39
N PRO A 52 15.21 -25.14 -17.50
CA PRO A 52 14.36 -26.10 -16.83
C PRO A 52 13.60 -26.94 -17.86
N ALA A 53 13.53 -28.25 -17.62
CA ALA A 53 12.75 -29.18 -18.43
C ALA A 53 11.31 -28.68 -18.57
N ALA A 54 10.77 -28.72 -19.78
CA ALA A 54 9.38 -28.37 -20.05
C ALA A 54 8.46 -29.21 -19.14
N PRO A 55 7.49 -28.59 -18.45
CA PRO A 55 6.61 -29.31 -17.54
C PRO A 55 5.83 -30.39 -18.30
N SER A 56 5.93 -31.63 -17.82
CA SER A 56 5.14 -32.76 -18.31
C SER A 56 3.66 -32.39 -18.30
N THR A 57 3.02 -32.44 -19.47
CA THR A 57 1.59 -32.21 -19.66
C THR A 57 0.78 -33.34 -19.01
N VAL A 58 0.48 -33.18 -17.73
CA VAL A 58 -0.56 -33.96 -17.07
C VAL A 58 -1.90 -33.49 -17.63
N THR A 59 -2.52 -34.32 -18.47
CA THR A 59 -3.88 -34.10 -18.98
C THR A 59 -4.89 -34.38 -17.85
N THR A 60 -5.00 -33.46 -16.89
CA THR A 60 -6.12 -33.46 -15.94
C THR A 60 -7.37 -32.96 -16.67
N THR A 61 -8.47 -33.71 -16.56
CA THR A 61 -9.80 -33.20 -16.93
C THR A 61 -10.00 -31.84 -16.26
N PRO A 62 -10.43 -30.78 -16.98
CA PRO A 62 -10.62 -29.46 -16.38
C PRO A 62 -11.58 -29.60 -15.20
N GLY A 63 -11.07 -29.34 -13.99
CA GLY A 63 -11.91 -29.33 -12.80
C GLY A 63 -13.04 -28.31 -12.96
N LYS A 64 -14.17 -28.54 -12.29
CA LYS A 64 -15.26 -27.56 -12.24
C LYS A 64 -14.71 -26.21 -11.75
N LEU A 65 -14.94 -25.15 -12.51
CA LEU A 65 -14.63 -23.79 -12.08
C LEU A 65 -15.54 -23.41 -10.91
N THR A 66 -14.95 -22.83 -9.87
CA THR A 66 -15.59 -22.44 -8.63
C THR A 66 -15.08 -21.09 -8.17
N PRO A 67 -15.78 -20.37 -7.28
CA PRO A 67 -15.27 -19.13 -6.71
C PRO A 67 -13.97 -19.26 -5.91
N ASP A 68 -13.53 -20.47 -5.57
CA ASP A 68 -12.27 -20.67 -4.85
C ASP A 68 -11.07 -20.74 -5.81
N ASN A 69 -11.25 -21.36 -6.99
CA ASN A 69 -10.18 -21.64 -7.94
C ASN A 69 -10.26 -20.83 -9.26
N ASP A 70 -11.30 -20.05 -9.47
CA ASP A 70 -11.51 -19.23 -10.67
C ASP A 70 -11.87 -17.77 -10.32
N VAL A 71 -11.13 -16.82 -10.88
CA VAL A 71 -11.29 -15.39 -10.54
C VAL A 71 -12.59 -14.78 -11.06
N ILE A 72 -13.14 -15.25 -12.18
CA ILE A 72 -14.41 -14.74 -12.70
C ILE A 72 -15.57 -15.25 -11.86
N GLU A 73 -15.56 -16.53 -11.49
CA GLU A 73 -16.56 -17.06 -10.57
C GLU A 73 -16.49 -16.38 -9.20
N TYR A 74 -15.27 -16.03 -8.74
CA TYR A 74 -15.08 -15.22 -7.54
C TYR A 74 -15.65 -13.81 -7.70
N ALA A 75 -15.38 -13.13 -8.81
CA ALA A 75 -15.90 -11.80 -9.08
C ALA A 75 -17.44 -11.79 -9.13
N LYS A 76 -18.06 -12.84 -9.69
CA LYS A 76 -19.53 -13.01 -9.64
C LYS A 76 -20.05 -13.19 -8.21
N LEU A 77 -19.37 -13.98 -7.38
CA LEU A 77 -19.67 -14.08 -5.95
C LEU A 77 -19.56 -12.71 -5.27
N CYS A 78 -18.48 -11.97 -5.54
CA CYS A 78 -18.27 -10.62 -5.03
C CYS A 78 -19.40 -9.67 -5.40
N LYS A 79 -19.83 -9.64 -6.66
CA LYS A 79 -20.92 -8.77 -7.10
C LYS A 79 -22.21 -9.05 -6.32
N ARG A 80 -22.56 -10.32 -6.14
CA ARG A 80 -23.72 -10.74 -5.32
C ARG A 80 -23.59 -10.33 -3.86
N GLU A 81 -22.43 -10.57 -3.26
CA GLU A 81 -22.20 -10.25 -1.85
C GLU A 81 -22.23 -8.74 -1.59
N LEU A 82 -21.72 -7.95 -2.54
CA LEU A 82 -21.69 -6.49 -2.48
C LEU A 82 -23.02 -5.82 -2.87
N GLY A 83 -23.95 -6.57 -3.48
CA GLY A 83 -25.26 -6.06 -3.95
C GLY A 83 -25.21 -5.35 -5.30
N ILE A 84 -24.30 -5.75 -6.18
CA ILE A 84 -24.07 -5.18 -7.52
C ILE A 84 -24.13 -6.25 -8.63
N GLU A 85 -24.75 -7.40 -8.38
CA GLU A 85 -24.93 -8.50 -9.34
C GLU A 85 -25.79 -8.12 -10.56
N HIS A 86 -26.61 -7.09 -10.43
CA HIS A 86 -27.44 -6.55 -11.50
C HIS A 86 -26.63 -5.71 -12.50
N LEU A 87 -25.43 -5.27 -12.13
CA LEU A 87 -24.56 -4.55 -13.06
C LEU A 87 -24.05 -5.53 -14.13
N PRO A 88 -23.96 -5.10 -15.41
CA PRO A 88 -23.28 -5.91 -16.43
C PRO A 88 -21.81 -6.11 -16.04
N THR A 89 -21.06 -6.86 -16.86
CA THR A 89 -19.60 -6.92 -16.73
C THR A 89 -19.05 -5.51 -16.55
N LEU A 90 -18.26 -5.30 -15.49
CA LEU A 90 -17.77 -3.96 -15.21
C LEU A 90 -16.79 -3.52 -16.31
N PRO A 91 -16.75 -2.24 -16.67
CA PRO A 91 -15.81 -1.75 -17.69
C PRO A 91 -14.37 -2.06 -17.31
N HIS A 92 -13.53 -2.27 -18.33
CA HIS A 92 -12.08 -2.38 -18.14
C HIS A 92 -11.53 -1.18 -17.38
N TRP A 93 -10.35 -1.37 -16.80
CA TRP A 93 -9.62 -0.36 -16.07
C TRP A 93 -8.39 0.10 -16.86
N ASN A 94 -7.90 1.28 -16.52
CA ASN A 94 -6.68 1.83 -17.06
C ASN A 94 -5.92 2.50 -15.91
N CYS A 95 -4.70 2.04 -15.65
CA CYS A 95 -3.81 2.62 -14.65
C CYS A 95 -3.59 4.11 -14.88
N LEU A 96 -3.54 4.55 -16.13
CA LEU A 96 -3.33 5.94 -16.48
C LEU A 96 -4.57 6.80 -16.25
N ASP A 97 -5.76 6.25 -16.04
CA ASP A 97 -6.92 7.04 -15.60
C ASP A 97 -6.79 7.44 -14.13
N GLY A 98 -5.93 6.75 -13.39
CA GLY A 98 -5.67 7.00 -11.97
C GLY A 98 -4.89 8.28 -11.72
N LYS A 99 -4.95 8.73 -10.46
CA LYS A 99 -4.08 9.77 -9.94
C LYS A 99 -2.69 9.18 -9.73
N GLU A 100 -1.68 9.78 -10.36
CA GLU A 100 -0.28 9.45 -10.13
C GLU A 100 0.10 9.83 -8.70
N VAL A 101 0.71 8.88 -7.99
CA VAL A 101 1.36 9.07 -6.69
C VAL A 101 2.83 9.36 -6.98
N PRO A 102 3.29 10.61 -6.86
CA PRO A 102 4.66 10.95 -7.19
C PRO A 102 5.61 10.35 -6.16
N THR A 103 6.74 9.83 -6.64
CA THR A 103 7.87 9.54 -5.78
C THR A 103 8.63 10.82 -5.51
N THR A 104 8.79 11.15 -4.23
CA THR A 104 9.54 12.32 -3.81
C THR A 104 10.83 11.92 -3.11
N ILE A 105 11.81 12.81 -3.18
CA ILE A 105 13.06 12.75 -2.40
C ILE A 105 13.16 14.09 -1.68
N GLN A 106 13.13 14.04 -0.36
CA GLN A 106 13.15 15.22 0.49
C GLN A 106 12.01 16.21 0.21
N GLY A 107 10.83 15.69 -0.13
CA GLY A 107 9.65 16.46 -0.50
C GLY A 107 9.71 17.05 -1.91
N LEU A 108 10.78 16.83 -2.66
CA LEU A 108 10.92 17.28 -4.04
C LEU A 108 10.54 16.17 -5.02
N PRO A 109 9.87 16.48 -6.14
CA PRO A 109 9.63 15.52 -7.21
C PRO A 109 10.93 14.89 -7.72
N LEU A 110 10.84 13.66 -8.20
CA LEU A 110 11.95 12.95 -8.82
C LEU A 110 12.43 13.67 -10.09
N ASP A 111 13.68 14.12 -10.10
CA ASP A 111 14.36 14.64 -11.29
C ASP A 111 15.43 13.65 -11.78
N ALA A 112 16.09 13.96 -12.89
CA ALA A 112 17.10 13.08 -13.49
C ALA A 112 18.31 12.81 -12.56
N ASP A 113 18.73 13.80 -11.77
CA ASP A 113 19.89 13.68 -10.89
C ASP A 113 19.59 12.81 -9.69
N ASN A 114 18.48 13.10 -9.02
CA ASN A 114 17.99 12.35 -7.88
C ASN A 114 17.60 10.92 -8.31
N TYR A 115 17.01 10.76 -9.49
CA TYR A 115 16.78 9.43 -10.07
C TYR A 115 18.06 8.62 -10.23
N ARG A 116 19.09 9.21 -10.85
CA ARG A 116 20.40 8.55 -11.01
C ARG A 116 21.01 8.15 -9.67
N LEU A 117 20.91 9.02 -8.66
CA LEU A 117 21.40 8.72 -7.31
C LEU A 117 20.58 7.59 -6.65
N LEU A 118 19.27 7.56 -6.88
CA LEU A 118 18.36 6.55 -6.35
C LEU A 118 18.64 5.18 -6.96
N THR A 119 18.81 5.08 -8.27
CA THR A 119 19.17 3.82 -8.97
C THR A 119 20.56 3.32 -8.61
N GLN A 120 21.41 4.16 -8.02
CA GLN A 120 22.73 3.81 -7.49
C GLN A 120 22.70 3.48 -5.99
N HIS A 121 21.51 3.46 -5.38
CA HIS A 121 21.30 3.31 -3.93
C HIS A 121 22.07 4.33 -3.07
N LYS A 122 22.32 5.52 -3.60
CA LYS A 122 23.03 6.61 -2.89
C LYS A 122 22.11 7.51 -2.07
N ILE A 123 20.83 7.55 -2.44
CA ILE A 123 19.75 8.23 -1.73
C ILE A 123 18.53 7.32 -1.69
N ALA A 124 17.49 7.71 -0.97
CA ALA A 124 16.18 7.05 -1.01
C ALA A 124 15.06 8.07 -1.10
N CYS A 125 13.93 7.59 -1.61
CA CYS A 125 12.68 8.33 -1.62
C CYS A 125 12.09 8.47 -0.23
N ASP A 126 11.17 9.41 -0.11
CA ASP A 126 10.36 9.62 1.09
C ASP A 126 9.27 8.55 1.23
N THR A 127 8.92 7.88 0.13
CA THR A 127 7.83 6.91 0.05
C THR A 127 8.32 5.57 -0.51
N PRO A 128 8.90 4.69 0.34
CA PRO A 128 9.43 3.42 -0.13
C PRO A 128 8.33 2.53 -0.72
N SER A 129 8.68 1.73 -1.73
CA SER A 129 7.76 0.73 -2.26
C SER A 129 7.57 -0.36 -1.20
N TRP A 130 6.32 -0.66 -0.85
CA TRP A 130 6.03 -1.62 0.23
C TRP A 130 6.16 -3.09 -0.20
N LEU A 131 6.35 -3.37 -1.49
CA LEU A 131 6.17 -4.70 -2.07
C LEU A 131 7.37 -5.21 -2.88
N GLY A 132 8.58 -4.78 -2.54
CA GLY A 132 9.78 -5.25 -3.23
C GLY A 132 11.07 -5.08 -2.43
N ALA A 133 12.14 -5.69 -2.93
CA ALA A 133 13.49 -5.43 -2.46
C ALA A 133 13.96 -4.01 -2.82
N GLU A 134 13.26 -3.36 -3.76
CA GLU A 134 13.59 -2.03 -4.23
C GLU A 134 13.16 -0.94 -3.24
N PRO A 135 14.07 0.00 -2.91
CA PRO A 135 13.79 1.02 -1.91
C PRO A 135 12.67 1.98 -2.34
N CYS A 136 12.34 2.08 -3.63
CA CYS A 136 11.24 2.92 -4.13
C CYS A 136 10.53 2.31 -5.33
N SER A 137 9.32 2.81 -5.58
CA SER A 137 8.62 2.65 -6.85
C SER A 137 8.84 3.92 -7.66
N ASN A 138 8.88 3.84 -8.98
CA ASN A 138 8.97 5.04 -9.81
C ASN A 138 7.69 5.85 -9.81
N TYR A 139 6.57 5.17 -9.95
CA TYR A 139 5.25 5.76 -9.93
C TYR A 139 4.24 4.69 -9.50
N GLY A 140 3.26 5.15 -8.71
CA GLY A 140 2.04 4.41 -8.44
C GLY A 140 0.85 5.15 -9.02
N PHE A 141 -0.20 4.43 -9.39
CA PHE A 141 -1.48 5.04 -9.77
C PHE A 141 -2.59 4.46 -8.93
N VAL A 142 -3.51 5.34 -8.50
CA VAL A 142 -4.72 4.96 -7.81
C VAL A 142 -5.91 5.43 -8.63
N THR A 143 -6.74 4.47 -9.06
CA THR A 143 -8.02 4.74 -9.71
C THR A 143 -9.14 4.37 -8.75
N HIS A 144 -10.12 5.25 -8.58
CA HIS A 144 -11.32 5.01 -7.78
C HIS A 144 -12.55 5.06 -8.68
N ARG A 145 -13.47 4.11 -8.50
CA ARG A 145 -14.80 4.11 -9.10
C ARG A 145 -15.87 3.80 -8.05
N THR A 146 -16.93 4.60 -8.01
CA THR A 146 -18.16 4.23 -7.32
C THR A 146 -18.97 3.31 -8.23
N LEU A 147 -19.17 2.06 -7.83
CA LEU A 147 -19.91 1.07 -8.62
C LEU A 147 -21.42 1.15 -8.35
N ALA A 148 -21.79 1.41 -7.10
CA ALA A 148 -23.17 1.58 -6.64
C ALA A 148 -23.17 2.36 -5.31
N PRO A 149 -24.34 2.76 -4.75
CA PRO A 149 -24.37 3.38 -3.43
C PRO A 149 -23.67 2.54 -2.36
N ASN A 150 -22.66 3.10 -1.70
CA ASN A 150 -21.79 2.46 -0.71
C ASN A 150 -20.86 1.37 -1.27
N VAL A 151 -20.85 1.10 -2.58
CA VAL A 151 -19.97 0.10 -3.19
C VAL A 151 -18.93 0.80 -4.04
N GLU A 152 -17.68 0.64 -3.64
CA GLU A 152 -16.53 1.32 -4.23
C GLU A 152 -15.51 0.30 -4.71
N ALA A 153 -14.80 0.66 -5.77
CA ALA A 153 -13.71 -0.11 -6.32
C ALA A 153 -12.46 0.74 -6.47
N TYR A 154 -11.34 0.19 -6.06
CA TYR A 154 -10.02 0.82 -6.11
C TYR A 154 -9.08 -0.06 -6.90
N LEU A 155 -8.41 0.50 -7.90
CA LEU A 155 -7.30 -0.12 -8.60
C LEU A 155 -6.01 0.62 -8.24
N ILE A 156 -5.02 -0.13 -7.79
CA ILE A 156 -3.68 0.34 -7.45
C ILE A 156 -2.72 -0.31 -8.44
N CYS A 157 -2.08 0.49 -9.28
CA CYS A 157 -1.05 0.04 -10.20
C CYS A 157 0.31 0.53 -9.73
N ARG A 158 1.33 -0.32 -9.75
CA ARG A 158 2.69 0.05 -9.31
C ARG A 158 3.75 -0.42 -10.29
N ASP A 159 4.66 0.48 -10.62
CA ASP A 159 5.92 0.14 -11.28
C ASP A 159 6.98 -0.16 -10.20
N GLN A 160 7.61 -1.33 -10.28
CA GLN A 160 8.70 -1.72 -9.38
C GLN A 160 10.07 -1.57 -10.04
N LYS A 161 10.11 -1.49 -11.36
CA LYS A 161 11.36 -1.33 -12.10
C LYS A 161 11.59 0.15 -12.30
N PHE A 162 12.75 0.64 -11.87
CA PHE A 162 13.14 2.01 -12.15
C PHE A 162 13.35 2.21 -13.67
N THR A 163 12.27 2.47 -14.41
CA THR A 163 12.26 2.68 -15.86
C THR A 163 12.39 4.15 -16.28
N ASN A 164 11.74 5.10 -15.60
CA ASN A 164 11.77 6.53 -15.95
C ASN A 164 11.44 7.44 -14.74
N HIS A 165 12.13 8.58 -14.63
CA HIS A 165 11.89 9.60 -13.60
C HIS A 165 10.78 10.61 -13.95
N ARG A 166 10.42 10.68 -15.23
CA ARG A 166 9.46 11.67 -15.75
C ARG A 166 8.04 11.39 -15.23
N ASP A 167 7.29 12.45 -14.98
CA ASP A 167 5.87 12.35 -14.65
C ASP A 167 5.04 11.76 -15.82
N LYS A 168 3.79 11.40 -15.56
CA LYS A 168 2.88 10.85 -16.59
C LYS A 168 2.76 11.75 -17.81
N ALA A 169 2.69 13.07 -17.65
CA ALA A 169 2.45 13.99 -18.77
C ALA A 169 3.64 14.02 -19.73
N ALA A 170 4.87 14.08 -19.19
CA ALA A 170 6.10 14.04 -19.95
C ALA A 170 6.30 12.68 -20.64
N ARG A 171 5.98 11.56 -19.97
CA ARG A 171 6.02 10.22 -20.58
C ARG A 171 5.01 10.05 -21.71
N LEU A 172 3.80 10.59 -21.53
CA LEU A 172 2.79 10.61 -22.57
C LEU A 172 3.22 11.45 -23.78
N ALA A 173 3.87 12.60 -23.55
CA ALA A 173 4.40 13.44 -24.61
C ALA A 173 5.54 12.74 -25.38
N GLU A 174 6.46 12.08 -24.67
CA GLU A 174 7.53 11.27 -25.26
C GLU A 174 6.97 10.13 -26.12
N PHE A 175 5.99 9.38 -25.60
CA PHE A 175 5.33 8.33 -26.37
C PHE A 175 4.67 8.87 -27.64
N LYS A 176 3.98 10.02 -27.56
CA LYS A 176 3.36 10.65 -28.73
C LYS A 176 4.38 11.15 -29.76
N ALA A 177 5.53 11.66 -29.30
CA ALA A 177 6.57 12.19 -30.17
C ALA A 177 7.37 11.07 -30.86
N SER A 178 7.60 9.95 -30.16
CA SER A 178 8.34 8.81 -30.67
C SER A 178 7.74 7.51 -30.15
N PRO A 179 6.63 7.02 -30.76
CA PRO A 179 6.03 5.75 -30.39
C PRO A 179 7.02 4.61 -30.64
N GLY A 180 7.31 3.81 -29.62
CA GLY A 180 8.20 2.66 -29.71
C GLY A 180 8.14 1.85 -28.43
N ALA A 181 8.79 0.68 -28.42
CA ALA A 181 8.75 -0.24 -27.28
C ALA A 181 9.21 0.41 -25.96
N ASP A 182 10.26 1.22 -25.99
CA ASP A 182 10.82 1.85 -24.79
C ASP A 182 9.91 2.94 -24.22
N SER A 183 9.43 3.86 -25.06
CA SER A 183 8.49 4.91 -24.64
C SER A 183 7.14 4.34 -24.22
N PHE A 184 6.71 3.23 -24.83
CA PHE A 184 5.54 2.48 -24.44
C PHE A 184 5.71 1.83 -23.06
N ASN A 185 6.80 1.09 -22.83
CA ASN A 185 7.08 0.43 -21.56
C ASN A 185 7.21 1.46 -20.44
N SER A 186 7.88 2.58 -20.69
CA SER A 186 7.98 3.68 -19.72
C SER A 186 6.63 4.26 -19.32
N LEU A 187 5.62 4.21 -20.20
CA LEU A 187 4.29 4.75 -19.93
C LEU A 187 3.36 3.71 -19.33
N TYR A 188 3.46 2.44 -19.73
CA TYR A 188 2.44 1.44 -19.49
C TYR A 188 2.87 0.16 -18.78
N ALA A 189 4.17 -0.06 -18.56
CA ALA A 189 4.63 -1.24 -17.84
C ALA A 189 4.40 -1.05 -16.34
N PHE A 190 3.57 -1.91 -15.76
CA PHE A 190 3.40 -2.03 -14.32
C PHE A 190 3.81 -3.43 -13.88
N ASP A 191 4.36 -3.56 -12.69
CA ASP A 191 4.84 -4.85 -12.16
C ASP A 191 3.91 -5.46 -11.11
N SER A 192 2.93 -4.68 -10.62
CA SER A 192 1.86 -5.23 -9.80
C SER A 192 0.56 -4.45 -9.92
N LEU A 193 -0.54 -5.17 -9.74
CA LEU A 193 -1.88 -4.64 -9.60
C LEU A 193 -2.45 -5.09 -8.25
N GLY A 194 -3.20 -4.20 -7.60
CA GLY A 194 -4.10 -4.56 -6.51
C GLY A 194 -5.45 -3.94 -6.78
N MET A 195 -6.52 -4.74 -6.69
CA MET A 195 -7.89 -4.25 -6.79
C MET A 195 -8.67 -4.63 -5.54
N ILE A 196 -9.45 -3.68 -5.04
CA ILE A 196 -10.31 -3.87 -3.89
C ILE A 196 -11.71 -3.45 -4.30
N TRP A 197 -12.68 -4.35 -4.11
CA TRP A 197 -14.09 -4.00 -4.15
C TRP A 197 -14.63 -4.09 -2.73
N THR A 198 -15.28 -3.02 -2.25
CA THR A 198 -15.78 -2.99 -0.88
C THR A 198 -17.12 -2.31 -0.78
N ASN A 199 -17.96 -2.77 0.14
CA ASN A 199 -19.22 -2.15 0.48
C ASN A 199 -19.10 -1.49 1.86
N SER A 200 -18.98 -0.16 1.90
CA SER A 200 -18.73 0.62 3.12
C SER A 200 -19.85 0.54 4.15
N LYS A 201 -21.05 0.10 3.77
CA LYS A 201 -22.16 -0.12 4.69
C LYS A 201 -22.09 -1.47 5.39
N THR A 202 -21.69 -2.53 4.67
CA THR A 202 -21.70 -3.91 5.18
C THR A 202 -20.33 -4.40 5.63
N GLY A 203 -19.26 -3.78 5.16
CA GLY A 203 -17.89 -4.23 5.39
C GLY A 203 -17.40 -5.32 4.46
N LYS A 204 -18.28 -5.85 3.61
CA LYS A 204 -17.92 -6.92 2.66
C LYS A 204 -16.88 -6.42 1.68
N THR A 205 -15.83 -7.22 1.52
CA THR A 205 -14.63 -6.85 0.79
C THR A 205 -14.10 -8.01 -0.02
N CYS A 206 -13.76 -7.72 -1.27
CA CYS A 206 -13.07 -8.61 -2.20
C CYS A 206 -11.72 -8.04 -2.58
N PHE A 207 -10.73 -8.93 -2.65
CA PHE A 207 -9.37 -8.60 -3.06
C PHE A 207 -9.05 -9.32 -4.37
N PHE A 208 -8.39 -8.63 -5.27
CA PHE A 208 -7.80 -9.18 -6.48
C PHE A 208 -6.40 -8.63 -6.60
N ASP A 209 -5.46 -9.45 -7.02
CA ASP A 209 -4.10 -9.00 -7.21
C ASP A 209 -3.44 -9.66 -8.42
N PHE A 210 -2.31 -9.06 -8.78
CA PHE A 210 -1.40 -9.57 -9.76
C PHE A 210 0.01 -9.08 -9.44
N VAL A 211 0.97 -9.99 -9.49
CA VAL A 211 2.40 -9.68 -9.50
C VAL A 211 2.98 -10.22 -10.81
N GLY A 212 3.62 -9.33 -11.55
CA GLY A 212 4.15 -9.56 -12.89
C GLY A 212 3.95 -8.34 -13.78
N THR A 213 4.58 -8.35 -14.95
CA THR A 213 4.44 -7.24 -15.91
C THR A 213 3.07 -7.27 -16.59
N VAL A 214 2.39 -6.12 -16.58
CA VAL A 214 1.08 -5.89 -17.21
C VAL A 214 1.07 -4.58 -17.99
N TYR A 215 0.29 -4.56 -19.08
CA TYR A 215 -0.03 -3.33 -19.80
C TYR A 215 -1.12 -2.57 -19.06
N GLY A 216 -0.76 -1.47 -18.40
CA GLY A 216 -1.72 -0.72 -17.60
C GLY A 216 -2.77 0.06 -18.39
N GLY A 217 -2.66 0.13 -19.72
CA GLY A 217 -3.65 0.85 -20.55
C GLY A 217 -4.98 0.11 -20.67
N TYR A 218 -4.95 -1.22 -20.63
CA TYR A 218 -6.14 -2.05 -20.62
C TYR A 218 -5.98 -3.15 -19.58
N ILE A 219 -6.78 -3.07 -18.51
CA ILE A 219 -6.83 -4.07 -17.46
C ILE A 219 -8.25 -4.62 -17.42
N PRO A 220 -8.48 -5.91 -17.74
CA PRO A 220 -9.81 -6.50 -17.68
C PRO A 220 -10.35 -6.43 -16.25
N SER A 221 -11.64 -6.12 -16.11
CA SER A 221 -12.29 -6.24 -14.80
C SER A 221 -12.24 -7.72 -14.34
N PRO A 222 -12.15 -8.03 -13.04
CA PRO A 222 -12.17 -9.40 -12.54
C PRO A 222 -13.35 -10.27 -13.01
N ASP A 223 -14.47 -9.68 -13.41
CA ASP A 223 -15.65 -10.37 -13.95
C ASP A 223 -15.67 -10.47 -15.49
N ASP A 224 -14.59 -10.06 -16.18
CA ASP A 224 -14.49 -9.98 -17.63
C ASP A 224 -13.79 -11.20 -18.24
N ASP A 225 -14.51 -12.01 -19.01
CA ASP A 225 -13.97 -13.15 -19.76
C ASP A 225 -13.50 -12.80 -21.18
N HIS A 226 -13.76 -11.57 -21.62
CA HIS A 226 -13.38 -11.08 -22.95
C HIS A 226 -11.87 -10.89 -23.07
N ILE A 227 -11.32 -11.32 -24.20
CA ILE A 227 -9.92 -11.04 -24.57
C ILE A 227 -9.96 -9.93 -25.61
N PRO A 228 -9.39 -8.75 -25.33
CA PRO A 228 -9.52 -7.61 -26.23
C PRO A 228 -8.73 -7.83 -27.52
N ASP A 229 -9.36 -7.48 -28.63
CA ASP A 229 -8.68 -7.24 -29.89
C ASP A 229 -7.94 -5.91 -29.86
N PHE A 230 -6.92 -5.77 -30.71
CA PHE A 230 -6.09 -4.56 -30.77
C PHE A 230 -6.90 -3.28 -31.04
N HIS A 231 -8.00 -3.39 -31.79
CA HIS A 231 -8.82 -2.23 -32.13
C HIS A 231 -9.67 -1.73 -30.94
N GLU A 232 -9.93 -2.60 -29.96
CA GLU A 232 -10.70 -2.32 -28.73
C GLU A 232 -9.87 -1.65 -27.64
N LEU A 233 -8.54 -1.63 -27.79
CA LEU A 233 -7.64 -1.01 -26.82
C LEU A 233 -7.84 0.51 -26.78
N PRO A 234 -7.79 1.13 -25.59
CA PRO A 234 -7.84 2.58 -25.46
C PRO A 234 -6.56 3.22 -25.98
N ASP A 235 -6.65 4.50 -26.32
CA ASP A 235 -5.49 5.29 -26.68
C ASP A 235 -4.67 5.72 -25.45
N PRO A 236 -3.35 5.91 -25.61
CA PRO A 236 -2.55 5.45 -26.75
C PRO A 236 -2.41 3.92 -26.87
N LYS A 237 -2.68 3.41 -28.08
CA LYS A 237 -2.50 1.99 -28.40
C LYS A 237 -1.01 1.57 -28.37
N PRO A 238 -0.71 0.29 -28.09
CA PRO A 238 0.63 -0.24 -28.27
C PRO A 238 1.14 -0.02 -29.70
N PRO A 239 2.44 0.28 -29.90
CA PRO A 239 3.04 0.33 -31.23
C PRO A 239 2.74 -0.94 -32.02
N THR A 240 2.43 -0.79 -33.31
CA THR A 240 2.00 -1.92 -34.17
C THR A 240 3.06 -3.02 -34.23
N GLU A 241 4.35 -2.70 -34.12
CA GLU A 241 5.42 -3.70 -34.05
C GLU A 241 5.30 -4.65 -32.85
N LEU A 242 4.71 -4.20 -31.73
CA LEU A 242 4.40 -5.07 -30.59
C LEU A 242 3.17 -5.93 -30.85
N SER A 243 2.30 -5.53 -31.78
CA SER A 243 1.06 -6.28 -32.09
C SER A 243 1.31 -7.60 -32.82
N THR A 244 2.42 -7.69 -33.55
CA THR A 244 2.81 -8.87 -34.36
C THR A 244 3.89 -9.74 -33.71
N GLY A 245 4.36 -9.39 -32.51
CA GLY A 245 5.46 -10.09 -31.83
C GLY A 245 5.03 -11.33 -31.03
N THR A 246 5.94 -11.83 -30.18
CA THR A 246 5.73 -13.00 -29.31
C THR A 246 4.66 -12.77 -28.23
N ILE A 247 4.21 -13.82 -27.53
CA ILE A 247 3.25 -13.72 -26.40
C ILE A 247 3.69 -12.70 -25.33
N VAL A 248 5.00 -12.52 -25.14
CA VAL A 248 5.56 -11.52 -24.20
C VAL A 248 5.30 -10.09 -24.67
N SER A 249 5.19 -9.84 -25.98
CA SER A 249 4.84 -8.53 -26.53
C SER A 249 3.33 -8.24 -26.54
N GLN A 250 2.48 -9.25 -26.41
CA GLN A 250 1.01 -9.12 -26.41
C GLN A 250 0.42 -9.13 -24.99
N VAL A 251 1.05 -8.40 -24.06
CA VAL A 251 0.64 -8.30 -22.64
C VAL A 251 -0.82 -7.85 -22.44
N TRP A 252 -1.44 -7.23 -23.43
CA TRP A 252 -2.85 -6.82 -23.42
C TRP A 252 -3.84 -7.92 -23.82
N LYS A 253 -3.41 -9.01 -24.48
CA LYS A 253 -4.30 -10.11 -24.92
C LYS A 253 -4.60 -11.05 -23.75
N ARG A 254 -5.22 -10.51 -22.70
CA ARG A 254 -5.57 -11.22 -21.48
C ARG A 254 -6.98 -10.80 -21.06
N ASN A 255 -7.79 -11.79 -20.70
CA ASN A 255 -9.00 -11.56 -19.92
C ASN A 255 -8.68 -11.59 -18.42
N ALA A 256 -9.72 -11.62 -17.58
CA ALA A 256 -9.53 -11.69 -16.14
C ALA A 256 -8.69 -12.89 -15.68
N ARG A 257 -8.85 -14.09 -16.27
CA ARG A 257 -8.07 -15.30 -15.91
C ARG A 257 -6.59 -15.19 -16.26
N GLY A 258 -6.27 -14.43 -17.30
CA GLY A 258 -4.89 -14.16 -17.70
C GLY A 258 -4.23 -13.04 -16.89
N THR A 259 -5.01 -12.22 -16.17
CA THR A 259 -4.53 -11.04 -15.46
C THR A 259 -4.55 -11.21 -13.95
N TRP A 260 -5.62 -11.75 -13.37
CA TRP A 260 -5.81 -11.82 -11.92
C TRP A 260 -5.52 -13.22 -11.38
N ARG A 261 -4.97 -13.30 -10.16
CA ARG A 261 -4.79 -14.58 -9.47
C ARG A 261 -6.12 -15.16 -9.00
N SER A 262 -6.18 -16.48 -8.87
CA SER A 262 -7.33 -17.14 -8.24
C SER A 262 -7.36 -16.86 -6.73
N PRO A 263 -8.53 -16.92 -6.08
CA PRO A 263 -8.63 -16.68 -4.64
C PRO A 263 -7.84 -17.67 -3.78
N GLU A 264 -7.72 -18.93 -4.18
CA GLU A 264 -6.83 -19.90 -3.54
C GLU A 264 -5.36 -19.45 -3.62
N HIS A 265 -4.90 -19.06 -4.81
CA HIS A 265 -3.53 -18.57 -4.99
C HIS A 265 -3.26 -17.34 -4.12
N LEU A 266 -4.16 -16.37 -4.16
CA LEU A 266 -4.10 -15.15 -3.36
C LEU A 266 -4.04 -15.48 -1.86
N ALA A 267 -4.91 -16.39 -1.40
CA ALA A 267 -4.98 -16.79 0.01
C ALA A 267 -3.69 -17.45 0.49
N ASP A 268 -3.06 -18.26 -0.36
CA ASP A 268 -1.88 -19.04 -0.01
C ASP A 268 -0.57 -18.24 -0.13
N ASN A 269 -0.48 -17.28 -1.05
CA ASN A 269 0.79 -16.64 -1.43
C ASN A 269 0.91 -15.16 -1.03
N ASP A 270 -0.14 -14.36 -1.21
CA ASP A 270 0.00 -12.90 -1.17
C ASP A 270 -0.46 -12.29 0.17
N ALA A 271 -1.22 -13.05 0.97
CA ALA A 271 -1.59 -12.74 2.36
C ALA A 271 -1.94 -11.26 2.59
N CYS A 272 -2.73 -10.64 1.69
CA CYS A 272 -3.00 -9.19 1.69
C CYS A 272 -3.43 -8.66 3.05
N ILE A 273 -4.17 -9.48 3.79
CA ILE A 273 -4.63 -9.22 5.16
C ILE A 273 -3.53 -8.78 6.13
N LEU A 274 -2.27 -9.20 5.91
CA LEU A 274 -1.12 -8.79 6.71
C LEU A 274 -0.85 -7.28 6.63
N CYS A 275 -1.16 -6.68 5.48
CA CYS A 275 -1.00 -5.25 5.20
C CYS A 275 -2.32 -4.47 5.25
N HIS A 276 -3.46 -5.17 5.38
CA HIS A 276 -4.81 -4.62 5.42
C HIS A 276 -5.47 -4.84 6.79
N ASP A 277 -4.66 -4.75 7.85
CA ASP A 277 -5.09 -4.98 9.23
C ASP A 277 -5.91 -3.82 9.85
N THR A 278 -5.99 -2.69 9.13
CA THR A 278 -6.87 -1.54 9.43
C THR A 278 -8.21 -1.59 8.68
N GLY A 279 -8.42 -2.64 7.88
CA GLY A 279 -9.63 -2.86 7.08
C GLY A 279 -9.33 -2.95 5.58
N ALA A 280 -10.40 -2.90 4.77
CA ALA A 280 -10.36 -3.17 3.34
C ALA A 280 -9.41 -2.20 2.62
N LEU A 281 -9.58 -0.92 2.91
CA LEU A 281 -8.78 0.14 2.36
C LEU A 281 -7.57 0.37 3.27
N LYS A 282 -6.36 0.28 2.69
CA LYS A 282 -5.12 0.54 3.41
C LYS A 282 -5.01 2.04 3.69
N GLY A 283 -5.14 2.45 4.95
CA GLY A 283 -4.91 3.83 5.39
C GLY A 283 -3.47 4.03 5.84
N THR A 284 -2.48 3.84 4.96
CA THR A 284 -1.12 4.32 5.28
C THR A 284 -1.00 5.78 4.90
N PRO A 285 -0.15 6.57 5.57
CA PRO A 285 -0.07 7.97 5.18
C PRO A 285 0.53 8.20 3.79
N TRP A 286 1.12 7.16 3.17
CA TRP A 286 1.39 7.11 1.73
C TRP A 286 0.12 7.19 0.86
N VAL A 287 -0.89 6.37 1.17
CA VAL A 287 -2.22 6.45 0.54
C VAL A 287 -2.89 7.78 0.89
N GLU A 288 -2.66 8.29 2.09
CA GLU A 288 -3.18 9.59 2.50
C GLU A 288 -2.47 10.75 1.79
N THR A 289 -1.24 10.63 1.26
CA THR A 289 -0.63 11.71 0.44
C THR A 289 -1.45 12.04 -0.80
N VAL A 290 -2.16 11.06 -1.36
CA VAL A 290 -3.10 11.31 -2.46
C VAL A 290 -4.50 11.70 -1.98
N MET A 291 -4.80 11.61 -0.68
CA MET A 291 -6.04 12.03 0.01
C MET A 291 -7.35 11.51 -0.61
N THR A 292 -7.30 10.48 -1.46
CA THR A 292 -8.44 10.07 -2.29
C THR A 292 -8.97 8.67 -1.98
N ILE A 293 -8.28 7.88 -1.15
CA ILE A 293 -8.82 6.58 -0.72
C ILE A 293 -9.58 6.81 0.60
N PRO A 294 -10.88 6.51 0.67
CA PRO A 294 -11.67 6.60 1.88
C PRO A 294 -11.08 5.75 3.00
N ALA A 295 -11.23 6.23 4.23
CA ALA A 295 -10.98 5.43 5.40
C ALA A 295 -12.12 4.41 5.59
N ASN A 296 -11.78 3.21 6.08
CA ASN A 296 -12.81 2.26 6.49
C ASN A 296 -13.63 2.87 7.64
N PRO A 297 -14.97 2.82 7.61
CA PRO A 297 -15.76 3.27 8.74
C PRO A 297 -15.41 2.46 9.99
N VAL A 298 -15.01 3.13 11.08
CA VAL A 298 -14.47 2.48 12.29
C VAL A 298 -15.44 1.44 12.88
N LYS A 299 -16.75 1.66 12.71
CA LYS A 299 -17.83 0.80 13.25
C LYS A 299 -18.33 -0.27 12.27
N VAL A 300 -17.73 -0.40 11.11
CA VAL A 300 -18.10 -1.40 10.10
C VAL A 300 -17.02 -2.48 10.09
N PRO A 301 -17.37 -3.77 10.20
CA PRO A 301 -16.37 -4.84 10.15
C PRO A 301 -15.71 -4.90 8.76
N MET A 302 -14.66 -5.69 8.63
CA MET A 302 -14.14 -6.10 7.32
C MET A 302 -14.50 -7.56 7.11
N ILE A 303 -15.51 -7.81 6.28
CA ILE A 303 -15.99 -9.15 5.98
C ILE A 303 -15.33 -9.61 4.68
N LEU A 304 -14.45 -10.60 4.78
CA LEU A 304 -13.77 -11.17 3.62
C LEU A 304 -14.75 -12.05 2.83
N VAL A 305 -14.93 -11.76 1.55
CA VAL A 305 -15.75 -12.56 0.64
C VAL A 305 -14.92 -13.68 0.04
N GLY A 306 -15.51 -14.88 -0.08
CA GLY A 306 -14.87 -16.07 -0.64
C GLY A 306 -14.36 -17.03 0.43
N LYS A 307 -14.59 -18.33 0.26
CA LYS A 307 -14.25 -19.33 1.27
C LYS A 307 -12.73 -19.49 1.42
N SER A 308 -11.99 -19.48 0.30
CA SER A 308 -10.52 -19.54 0.35
C SER A 308 -9.90 -18.36 1.07
N ILE A 309 -10.36 -17.14 0.79
CA ILE A 309 -9.85 -15.91 1.42
C ILE A 309 -10.28 -15.82 2.89
N ALA A 310 -11.49 -16.29 3.24
CA ALA A 310 -11.97 -16.27 4.63
C ALA A 310 -11.08 -17.07 5.60
N LYS A 311 -10.27 -18.02 5.12
CA LYS A 311 -9.27 -18.76 5.93
C LYS A 311 -8.21 -17.84 6.55
N TRP A 312 -8.00 -16.65 5.98
CA TRP A 312 -7.09 -15.66 6.56
C TRP A 312 -7.44 -15.28 7.98
N LYS A 313 -8.73 -15.30 8.37
CA LYS A 313 -9.13 -15.00 9.75
C LYS A 313 -8.54 -15.99 10.76
N ASP A 314 -8.38 -17.24 10.33
CA ASP A 314 -7.87 -18.32 11.17
C ASP A 314 -6.34 -18.28 11.23
N LYS A 315 -5.69 -17.88 10.13
CA LYS A 315 -4.24 -17.75 10.00
C LYS A 315 -3.69 -16.45 10.61
N TYR A 316 -4.44 -15.38 10.51
CA TYR A 316 -4.07 -14.02 10.90
C TYR A 316 -5.22 -13.41 11.70
N PRO A 317 -5.20 -13.51 13.05
CA PRO A 317 -6.26 -12.97 13.89
C PRO A 317 -6.15 -11.44 13.94
N VAL A 318 -6.65 -10.79 12.89
CA VAL A 318 -6.63 -9.34 12.75
C VAL A 318 -7.53 -8.72 13.80
N LYS A 319 -6.95 -7.81 14.58
CA LYS A 319 -7.63 -7.05 15.62
C LYS A 319 -7.35 -5.58 15.44
N ALA A 320 -8.37 -4.76 15.66
CA ALA A 320 -8.15 -3.35 15.95
C ALA A 320 -7.70 -3.20 17.40
N ILE A 321 -6.60 -2.49 17.60
CA ILE A 321 -6.01 -2.16 18.89
C ILE A 321 -6.36 -0.72 19.24
N SER A 322 -6.76 -0.51 20.48
CA SER A 322 -6.93 0.82 21.06
C SER A 322 -6.56 0.78 22.54
N THR A 323 -6.82 1.88 23.24
CA THR A 323 -6.51 2.06 24.64
C THR A 323 -7.76 2.52 25.37
N THR A 324 -7.80 2.35 26.69
CA THR A 324 -8.71 3.15 27.51
C THR A 324 -8.39 4.64 27.36
N PRO A 325 -9.26 5.57 27.82
CA PRO A 325 -8.93 6.98 27.88
C PRO A 325 -7.55 7.24 28.51
N VAL A 326 -6.84 8.23 27.97
CA VAL A 326 -5.46 8.60 28.33
C VAL A 326 -5.50 9.87 29.16
N THR A 327 -4.71 9.93 30.23
CA THR A 327 -4.61 11.14 31.06
C THR A 327 -3.46 12.01 30.58
N VAL A 328 -3.77 13.21 30.09
CA VAL A 328 -2.83 14.22 29.62
C VAL A 328 -3.03 15.49 30.46
N ASN A 329 -1.98 15.96 31.13
CA ASN A 329 -2.04 17.18 31.96
C ASN A 329 -3.18 17.19 32.99
N GLY A 330 -3.43 16.05 33.64
CA GLY A 330 -4.49 15.90 34.64
C GLY A 330 -5.91 15.77 34.07
N LYS A 331 -6.09 15.76 32.75
CA LYS A 331 -7.37 15.53 32.08
C LYS A 331 -7.39 14.17 31.42
N THR A 332 -8.45 13.40 31.63
CA THR A 332 -8.65 12.11 30.98
C THR A 332 -9.45 12.31 29.70
N GLU A 333 -8.89 11.91 28.57
CA GLU A 333 -9.44 12.13 27.24
C GLU A 333 -9.47 10.83 26.42
N PRO A 334 -10.38 10.67 25.44
CA PRO A 334 -10.37 9.51 24.55
C PRO A 334 -9.04 9.38 23.82
N GLN A 335 -8.66 8.15 23.44
CA GLN A 335 -7.48 7.91 22.62
C GLN A 335 -7.59 8.61 21.27
N ILE A 336 -6.87 9.73 21.10
CA ILE A 336 -7.03 10.62 19.94
C ILE A 336 -6.77 9.90 18.61
N CYS A 337 -5.77 9.01 18.54
CA CYS A 337 -5.40 8.34 17.30
C CYS A 337 -6.55 7.45 16.78
N THR A 338 -7.21 6.73 17.69
CA THR A 338 -8.26 5.77 17.32
C THR A 338 -9.64 6.40 17.17
N THR A 339 -9.75 7.72 17.28
CA THR A 339 -11.00 8.43 16.97
C THR A 339 -11.27 8.49 15.46
N CYS A 340 -10.19 8.55 14.67
CA CYS A 340 -10.24 8.62 13.22
C CYS A 340 -9.68 7.35 12.55
N HIS A 341 -8.68 6.71 13.17
CA HIS A 341 -7.97 5.59 12.57
C HIS A 341 -8.32 4.27 13.27
N ARG A 342 -8.46 3.21 12.48
CA ARG A 342 -8.37 1.85 13.01
C ARG A 342 -6.90 1.46 13.02
N ILE A 343 -6.40 0.96 14.15
CA ILE A 343 -5.01 0.53 14.29
C ILE A 343 -4.98 -0.99 14.33
N GLY A 344 -4.47 -1.64 13.30
CA GLY A 344 -4.39 -3.09 13.25
C GLY A 344 -3.23 -3.65 14.07
N ASN A 345 -3.36 -4.89 14.55
CA ASN A 345 -2.35 -5.59 15.36
C ASN A 345 -1.20 -6.24 14.54
N LEU A 346 -1.16 -6.07 13.22
CA LEU A 346 -0.17 -6.66 12.33
C LEU A 346 0.77 -5.56 11.81
N ALA A 347 0.78 -5.28 10.50
CA ALA A 347 1.67 -4.27 9.90
C ALA A 347 1.56 -2.92 10.63
N THR A 348 0.35 -2.50 10.98
CA THR A 348 0.15 -1.19 11.59
C THR A 348 0.84 -1.06 12.95
N CYS A 349 0.60 -2.01 13.85
CA CYS A 349 1.24 -2.03 15.17
C CYS A 349 2.74 -2.36 15.12
N ASN A 350 3.17 -3.19 14.17
CA ASN A 350 4.56 -3.66 14.10
C ASN A 350 5.50 -2.63 13.49
N ALA A 351 5.02 -1.82 12.54
CA ALA A 351 5.86 -0.97 11.73
C ALA A 351 5.21 0.41 11.48
N ASP A 352 3.99 0.43 10.91
CA ASP A 352 3.45 1.64 10.29
C ASP A 352 3.17 2.75 11.31
N LEU A 353 2.74 2.41 12.53
CA LEU A 353 2.54 3.39 13.59
C LEU A 353 3.86 4.07 13.97
N GLY A 354 4.95 3.31 14.07
CA GLY A 354 6.28 3.84 14.33
C GLY A 354 6.78 4.74 13.21
N TYR A 355 6.52 4.37 11.96
CA TYR A 355 6.87 5.19 10.79
C TYR A 355 6.05 6.49 10.74
N SER A 356 4.74 6.40 11.02
CA SER A 356 3.80 7.52 10.96
C SER A 356 4.07 8.60 12.01
N ILE A 357 4.76 8.27 13.10
CA ILE A 357 5.14 9.25 14.13
C ILE A 357 6.63 9.64 14.05
N GLY A 358 7.37 9.08 13.10
CA GLY A 358 8.82 9.22 12.96
C GLY A 358 9.67 8.40 13.93
N ALA A 359 9.07 7.69 14.89
CA ALA A 359 9.80 6.91 15.91
C ALA A 359 10.59 5.71 15.34
N ALA A 360 10.27 5.29 14.13
CA ALA A 360 11.04 4.34 13.36
C ALA A 360 11.22 4.85 11.93
N ILE A 361 12.31 4.42 11.29
CA ILE A 361 12.57 4.66 9.87
C ILE A 361 12.36 3.33 9.16
N PRO A 362 11.59 3.27 8.07
CA PRO A 362 11.47 2.04 7.30
C PRO A 362 12.84 1.54 6.85
N PRO A 363 13.09 0.21 6.87
CA PRO A 363 14.27 -0.36 6.25
C PRO A 363 14.42 0.19 4.83
N ASN A 364 15.64 0.56 4.45
CA ASN A 364 15.97 1.09 3.13
C ASN A 364 15.46 2.53 2.85
N VAL A 365 15.16 3.33 3.88
CA VAL A 365 14.94 4.79 3.75
C VAL A 365 16.10 5.58 4.41
N PRO A 366 17.22 5.81 3.70
CA PRO A 366 18.29 6.70 4.15
C PRO A 366 17.95 8.20 4.12
N SER A 367 16.78 8.62 3.59
CA SER A 367 16.49 10.05 3.37
C SER A 367 16.59 10.84 4.69
N THR A 368 17.36 11.93 4.65
CA THR A 368 17.50 12.85 5.79
C THR A 368 16.15 13.46 6.15
N THR A 369 15.22 13.60 5.21
CA THR A 369 13.86 14.09 5.48
C THR A 369 13.08 13.15 6.40
N SER A 370 13.23 11.84 6.31
CA SER A 370 12.66 10.91 7.30
C SER A 370 13.27 11.08 8.70
N LYS A 371 14.46 11.68 8.81
CA LYS A 371 15.18 11.97 10.07
C LYS A 371 14.94 13.41 10.58
N ASP A 372 14.79 14.36 9.67
CA ASP A 372 14.70 15.80 9.94
C ASP A 372 13.25 16.25 10.17
N PHE A 373 12.28 15.39 9.86
CA PHE A 373 10.84 15.70 9.88
C PHE A 373 10.05 14.83 10.87
N PHE A 374 10.72 14.45 11.95
CA PHE A 374 10.18 13.74 13.11
C PHE A 374 8.91 14.48 13.59
N HIS A 375 7.77 13.78 13.65
CA HIS A 375 6.47 14.28 14.13
C HIS A 375 5.62 15.21 13.23
N ARG A 376 6.05 15.58 12.01
CA ARG A 376 5.33 16.60 11.21
C ARG A 376 4.83 16.20 9.83
N VAL A 377 5.45 15.27 9.10
CA VAL A 377 4.96 14.96 7.73
C VAL A 377 3.64 14.18 7.78
N TRP A 378 3.51 13.27 8.76
CA TRP A 378 2.48 12.24 8.74
C TRP A 378 1.38 12.50 9.78
N MET A 379 1.69 13.20 10.89
CA MET A 379 0.73 13.53 11.96
C MET A 379 1.02 14.89 12.63
N PRO A 380 1.00 16.00 11.90
CA PRO A 380 1.37 17.26 12.50
C PRO A 380 0.27 17.81 13.45
N PRO A 381 0.61 18.72 14.39
CA PRO A 381 -0.36 19.35 15.30
C PRO A 381 -1.49 20.10 14.56
N ALA A 382 -2.42 20.84 15.16
CA ALA A 382 -3.37 21.64 14.35
C ALA A 382 -2.64 22.69 13.46
N PRO A 383 -2.96 22.88 12.17
CA PRO A 383 -2.22 23.76 11.24
C PRO A 383 -2.01 25.20 11.73
N GLU A 384 -2.99 25.74 12.46
CA GLU A 384 -2.91 27.10 13.04
C GLU A 384 -1.80 27.20 14.10
N SER A 385 -1.46 26.08 14.74
CA SER A 385 -0.45 26.04 15.80
C SER A 385 0.99 26.00 15.28
N TRP A 386 1.26 25.91 13.96
CA TRP A 386 2.62 25.74 13.44
C TRP A 386 3.27 26.99 12.89
N LYS A 387 2.50 27.99 12.46
CA LYS A 387 3.06 29.16 11.76
C LYS A 387 4.09 29.88 12.62
N GLY A 388 5.31 30.02 12.09
CA GLY A 388 6.41 30.76 12.71
C GLY A 388 7.12 30.04 13.86
N LYS A 389 6.85 28.75 14.10
CA LYS A 389 7.51 27.97 15.16
C LYS A 389 8.72 27.22 14.67
N SER A 390 9.72 27.10 15.54
CA SER A 390 10.90 26.26 15.33
C SER A 390 10.58 24.76 15.41
N ASP A 391 11.53 23.93 14.98
CA ASP A 391 11.53 22.46 15.10
C ASP A 391 11.38 21.98 16.53
N SER A 392 12.10 22.62 17.45
CA SER A 392 11.98 22.32 18.88
C SER A 392 10.59 22.63 19.42
N GLU A 393 10.03 23.80 19.09
CA GLU A 393 8.69 24.20 19.56
C GLU A 393 7.60 23.28 19.02
N LEU A 394 7.68 22.87 17.77
CA LEU A 394 6.69 21.98 17.18
C LEU A 394 6.84 20.54 17.65
N GLY A 395 8.07 20.06 17.84
CA GLY A 395 8.31 18.78 18.49
C GLY A 395 7.74 18.76 19.91
N LYS A 396 7.86 19.88 20.66
CA LYS A 396 7.22 20.01 21.97
C LYS A 396 5.70 20.00 21.87
N LEU A 397 5.11 20.79 20.97
CA LEU A 397 3.64 20.82 20.78
C LEU A 397 3.09 19.44 20.41
N TRP A 398 3.78 18.73 19.52
CA TRP A 398 3.40 17.39 19.14
C TRP A 398 3.49 16.43 20.33
N ASN A 399 4.60 16.44 21.07
CA ASN A 399 4.78 15.56 22.23
C ASN A 399 3.77 15.84 23.34
N ASP A 400 3.44 17.10 23.60
CA ASP A 400 2.44 17.48 24.59
C ASP A 400 1.03 17.01 24.18
N ALA A 401 0.71 17.05 22.88
CA ALA A 401 -0.61 16.67 22.35
C ALA A 401 -0.77 15.16 22.13
N TYR A 402 0.23 14.50 21.52
CA TYR A 402 0.13 13.13 21.04
C TYR A 402 1.06 12.16 21.77
N GLY A 403 2.12 12.64 22.44
CA GLY A 403 3.13 11.79 23.06
C GLY A 403 2.55 10.73 24.01
N PRO A 404 1.72 11.12 25.01
CA PRO A 404 1.07 10.14 25.90
C PRO A 404 0.15 9.15 25.18
N HIS A 405 -0.59 9.64 24.19
CA HIS A 405 -1.51 8.84 23.37
C HIS A 405 -0.78 7.77 22.57
N VAL A 406 0.27 8.17 21.86
CA VAL A 406 1.12 7.31 21.05
C VAL A 406 1.89 6.33 21.92
N LYS A 407 2.47 6.78 23.04
CA LYS A 407 3.17 5.90 23.98
C LYS A 407 2.26 4.78 24.48
N ARG A 408 1.03 5.11 24.88
CA ARG A 408 0.06 4.13 25.35
C ARG A 408 -0.33 3.15 24.25
N LEU A 409 -0.60 3.66 23.05
CA LEU A 409 -0.98 2.84 21.90
C LEU A 409 0.15 1.89 21.48
N MET A 410 1.39 2.38 21.42
CA MET A 410 2.58 1.57 21.12
C MET A 410 2.80 0.47 22.18
N CYS A 411 2.51 0.75 23.45
CA CYS A 411 2.51 -0.28 24.48
C CYS A 411 1.45 -1.36 24.22
N CYS A 412 0.22 -0.95 23.88
CA CYS A 412 -0.86 -1.88 23.55
C CYS A 412 -0.63 -2.67 22.26
N CYS A 413 0.09 -2.10 21.29
CA CYS A 413 0.55 -2.83 20.11
C CYS A 413 1.50 -3.97 20.47
N LYS A 414 2.40 -3.76 21.45
CA LYS A 414 3.34 -4.79 21.94
C LYS A 414 2.65 -5.82 22.83
N ASN A 415 1.71 -5.38 23.67
CA ASN A 415 0.93 -6.24 24.54
C ASN A 415 -0.56 -5.89 24.51
N PRO A 416 -1.33 -6.45 23.55
CA PRO A 416 -2.74 -6.11 23.39
C PRO A 416 -3.62 -6.60 24.56
N ASN A 417 -3.08 -7.48 25.40
CA ASN A 417 -3.78 -7.98 26.58
C ASN A 417 -3.48 -7.18 27.85
N ALA A 418 -2.57 -6.20 27.83
CA ALA A 418 -2.24 -5.40 29.02
C ALA A 418 -3.45 -4.59 29.54
N ILE A 419 -3.44 -4.27 30.84
CA ILE A 419 -4.38 -3.32 31.44
C ILE A 419 -4.26 -2.00 30.70
N ASN A 420 -5.43 -1.40 30.47
CA ASN A 420 -5.65 -0.20 29.66
C ASN A 420 -5.54 -0.37 28.13
N CYS A 421 -5.39 -1.58 27.64
CA CYS A 421 -5.52 -1.89 26.23
C CYS A 421 -6.92 -2.41 25.91
N THR A 422 -7.36 -2.20 24.68
CA THR A 422 -8.57 -2.83 24.15
C THR A 422 -8.28 -3.44 22.80
N SER A 423 -8.93 -4.55 22.49
CA SER A 423 -8.84 -5.19 21.18
C SER A 423 -10.22 -5.56 20.65
N GLN A 424 -10.44 -5.39 19.36
CA GLN A 424 -11.69 -5.68 18.69
C GLN A 424 -11.41 -6.59 17.49
N ASP A 425 -12.10 -7.72 17.39
CA ASP A 425 -12.04 -8.58 16.20
C ASP A 425 -12.82 -7.90 15.08
N ILE A 426 -12.10 -7.39 14.08
CA ILE A 426 -12.70 -6.62 12.99
C ILE A 426 -13.19 -7.50 11.84
N LEU A 427 -12.90 -8.80 11.86
CA LEU A 427 -13.36 -9.75 10.86
C LEU A 427 -14.68 -10.41 11.28
N ALA A 428 -15.08 -10.25 12.54
CA ALA A 428 -16.33 -10.77 13.08
C ALA A 428 -17.55 -9.95 12.63
N PHE A 429 -18.66 -10.65 12.38
CA PHE A 429 -19.97 -10.05 12.12
C PHE A 429 -21.03 -10.64 13.07
N PRO A 430 -21.83 -9.81 13.77
CA PRO A 430 -21.70 -8.35 13.85
C PRO A 430 -20.35 -7.93 14.45
N LEU A 431 -19.93 -6.68 14.20
CA LEU A 431 -18.68 -6.15 14.78
C LEU A 431 -18.83 -6.13 16.31
N PRO A 432 -18.04 -6.91 17.07
CA PRO A 432 -18.16 -6.98 18.51
C PRO A 432 -17.68 -5.69 19.18
N ASP A 433 -18.07 -5.45 20.43
CA ASP A 433 -17.49 -4.36 21.22
C ASP A 433 -16.00 -4.62 21.50
N PRO A 434 -15.17 -3.56 21.67
CA PRO A 434 -13.79 -3.72 22.09
C PRO A 434 -13.68 -4.44 23.44
N VAL A 435 -12.83 -5.46 23.50
CA VAL A 435 -12.57 -6.26 24.70
C VAL A 435 -11.39 -5.66 25.47
N PRO A 436 -11.55 -5.31 26.76
CA PRO A 436 -10.44 -4.84 27.59
C PRO A 436 -9.39 -5.94 27.85
N GLY A 437 -8.12 -5.54 27.86
CA GLY A 437 -7.01 -6.38 28.28
C GLY A 437 -7.10 -6.73 29.78
N LYS A 438 -6.70 -7.96 30.12
CA LYS A 438 -6.75 -8.54 31.47
C LYS A 438 -5.41 -9.13 31.94
N GLY A 439 -4.34 -8.85 31.20
CA GLY A 439 -2.99 -9.28 31.52
C GLY A 439 -2.41 -8.53 32.73
N PRO A 440 -1.29 -8.99 33.28
CA PRO A 440 -0.68 -8.40 34.48
C PRO A 440 0.04 -7.07 34.21
N GLU A 441 0.43 -6.80 32.96
CA GLU A 441 1.13 -5.58 32.57
C GLU A 441 0.18 -4.39 32.48
N VAL A 442 0.65 -3.19 32.83
CA VAL A 442 -0.11 -1.95 32.72
C VAL A 442 0.55 -1.07 31.67
N CYS A 443 -0.16 -0.79 30.59
CA CYS A 443 0.27 0.27 29.68
C CYS A 443 -0.08 1.61 30.32
N SER A 444 0.92 2.49 30.48
CA SER A 444 0.82 3.80 31.17
C SER A 444 1.07 4.98 30.26
#